data_AF-A0A9F5J689-F1
#
_entry.id   AF-A0A9F5J689-F1
#
_cell.length_a   1.000
_cell.length_b   1.000
_cell.length_c   1.000
_cell.angle_alpha   90.00
_cell.angle_beta   90.00
_cell.angle_gamma   90.00
#
_symmetry.space_group_name_H-M   'P 1'
#
loop_
_entity.id
_entity.type
_entity.pdbx_description
1 polymer ?
#
loop_
_entity_poly.entity_id
_entity_poly.type
_entity_poly.pdbx_seq_one_letter_code
_entity_poly.pdbx_strand_id
1 'polypeptide(L)'
;MSLNPDVSANAFQALWEISAYQNIASDKVSTDLWCPELKDVTQAFYNFGACASALFPAGLVQHEFMSEILKFPEYPLHTADIKNEVFPEEAHFQLSLVTMLGDTFKFLTLCVTSHPHCYPDRQCLALLTLLCRVSLDKNLRKQPLMDLQQLLLVLLEGIQGWQEKLPELCRSLCHVSQHHHNLVAVVRLFPDATTRGRQLRRSLSLYFIMKLLGKMQMVPNSWQEEIQLQQLCDLLPLMKPACLKQALQKAQKLQEEPAKDQQETPTDLDHEACYLCYNLLVLANVVVGTEPASPREQ
;
A
#
# COMPACT_ATOMS: atom_id res chain seq x y z
N MET A 1 20.72 -10.60 14.21
CA MET A 1 21.90 -10.78 13.33
C MET A 1 21.95 -9.59 12.40
N SER A 2 23.08 -8.86 12.35
CA SER A 2 23.27 -7.82 11.33
C SER A 2 23.44 -8.52 9.98
N LEU A 3 22.51 -8.31 9.05
CA LEU A 3 22.65 -8.82 7.68
C LEU A 3 23.83 -8.07 7.04
N ASN A 4 24.88 -8.80 6.68
CA ASN A 4 26.02 -8.20 5.97
C ASN A 4 25.55 -7.80 4.55
N PRO A 5 25.61 -6.50 4.17
CA PRO A 5 25.13 -6.02 2.87
C PRO A 5 25.81 -6.71 1.69
N ASP A 6 27.09 -7.07 1.80
CA ASP A 6 27.83 -7.77 0.74
C ASP A 6 27.28 -9.18 0.50
N VAL A 7 26.87 -9.86 1.58
CA VAL A 7 26.25 -11.20 1.48
C VAL A 7 24.86 -11.11 0.86
N SER A 8 24.08 -10.08 1.21
CA SER A 8 22.76 -9.84 0.61
C SER A 8 22.86 -9.50 -0.88
N ALA A 9 23.79 -8.64 -1.26
CA ALA A 9 24.01 -8.28 -2.66
C ALA A 9 24.42 -9.49 -3.50
N ASN A 10 25.32 -10.34 -2.97
CA ASN A 10 25.74 -11.57 -3.63
C ASN A 10 24.60 -12.59 -3.76
N ALA A 11 23.73 -12.70 -2.75
CA ALA A 11 22.55 -13.58 -2.80
C ALA A 11 21.51 -13.10 -3.81
N PHE A 12 21.21 -11.79 -3.83
CA PHE A 12 20.31 -11.20 -4.83
C PHE A 12 20.85 -11.40 -6.24
N GLN A 13 22.13 -11.11 -6.47
CA GLN A 13 22.76 -11.26 -7.78
C GLN A 13 22.70 -12.72 -8.27
N ALA A 14 23.00 -13.69 -7.39
CA ALA A 14 22.91 -15.10 -7.72
C ALA A 14 21.47 -15.53 -8.07
N LEU A 15 20.48 -15.11 -7.28
CA LEU A 15 19.07 -15.39 -7.57
C LEU A 15 18.60 -14.75 -8.87
N TRP A 16 19.02 -13.50 -9.12
CA TRP A 16 18.73 -12.77 -10.34
C TRP A 16 19.32 -13.49 -11.57
N GLU A 17 20.59 -13.89 -11.51
CA GLU A 17 21.27 -14.59 -12.61
C GLU A 17 20.65 -15.95 -12.91
N ILE A 18 20.33 -16.74 -11.89
CA ILE A 18 19.65 -18.03 -12.06
C ILE A 18 18.30 -17.83 -12.76
N SER A 19 17.47 -16.91 -12.26
CA SER A 19 16.16 -16.63 -12.82
C SER A 19 16.25 -16.08 -14.25
N ALA A 20 17.16 -15.13 -14.51
CA ALA A 20 17.36 -14.55 -15.82
C ALA A 20 17.88 -15.58 -16.85
N TYR A 21 18.80 -16.45 -16.46
CA TYR A 21 19.32 -17.51 -17.32
C TYR A 21 18.24 -18.53 -17.69
N GLN A 22 17.41 -18.92 -16.73
CA GLN A 22 16.31 -19.86 -16.97
C GLN A 22 15.27 -19.29 -17.94
N ASN A 23 14.98 -17.99 -17.89
CA ASN A 23 14.11 -17.32 -18.86
C ASN A 23 14.64 -17.38 -20.30
N ILE A 24 15.96 -17.23 -20.48
CA ILE A 24 16.61 -17.27 -21.80
C ILE A 24 16.67 -18.72 -22.33
N ALA A 25 16.85 -19.69 -21.44
CA ALA A 25 16.95 -21.11 -21.80
C ALA A 25 15.60 -21.81 -22.04
N SER A 26 14.47 -21.17 -21.71
CA SER A 26 13.12 -21.76 -21.68
C SER A 26 12.51 -22.09 -23.07
N ASP A 27 13.27 -22.05 -24.16
CA ASP A 27 12.77 -22.46 -25.48
C ASP A 27 12.60 -24.00 -25.60
N LYS A 28 13.06 -24.80 -24.61
CA LYS A 28 12.97 -26.29 -24.69
C LYS A 28 12.55 -27.07 -23.44
N VAL A 29 12.52 -26.52 -22.24
CA VAL A 29 11.97 -27.23 -21.06
C VAL A 29 11.38 -26.22 -20.09
N SER A 30 10.05 -26.30 -19.90
CA SER A 30 9.30 -25.65 -18.82
C SER A 30 9.91 -26.07 -17.48
N THR A 31 10.83 -25.26 -16.98
CA THR A 31 11.33 -25.41 -15.61
C THR A 31 10.55 -24.39 -14.81
N ASP A 32 9.70 -24.85 -13.89
CA ASP A 32 8.94 -23.96 -13.00
C ASP A 32 9.93 -23.09 -12.22
N LEU A 33 10.12 -21.83 -12.61
CA LEU A 33 10.89 -20.89 -11.79
C LEU A 33 10.20 -20.79 -10.44
N TRP A 34 10.97 -21.00 -9.39
CA TRP A 34 10.49 -20.75 -8.05
C TRP A 34 10.14 -19.27 -7.91
N CYS A 35 8.88 -19.01 -7.53
CA CYS A 35 8.39 -17.69 -7.14
C CYS A 35 8.10 -17.71 -5.64
N PRO A 36 8.52 -16.69 -4.88
CA PRO A 36 8.30 -16.66 -3.44
C PRO A 36 6.81 -16.59 -3.13
N GLU A 37 6.35 -17.39 -2.18
CA GLU A 37 4.97 -17.32 -1.72
C GLU A 37 4.75 -16.08 -0.85
N LEU A 38 3.50 -15.70 -0.64
CA LEU A 38 3.17 -14.56 0.21
C LEU A 38 3.75 -14.68 1.63
N LYS A 39 3.84 -15.90 2.19
CA LYS A 39 4.46 -16.14 3.51
C LYS A 39 5.95 -15.78 3.50
N ASP A 40 6.66 -16.09 2.43
CA ASP A 40 8.08 -15.81 2.27
C ASP A 40 8.31 -14.30 2.15
N VAL A 41 7.47 -13.63 1.37
CA VAL A 41 7.48 -12.15 1.22
C VAL A 41 7.16 -11.46 2.54
N THR A 42 6.15 -11.94 3.28
CA THR A 42 5.77 -11.40 4.59
C THR A 42 6.89 -11.58 5.61
N GLN A 43 7.53 -12.76 5.63
CA GLN A 43 8.67 -13.05 6.49
C GLN A 43 9.88 -12.17 6.16
N ALA A 44 10.15 -11.90 4.88
CA ALA A 44 11.22 -11.01 4.48
C ALA A 44 11.00 -9.58 5.04
N PHE A 45 9.79 -9.02 4.91
CA PHE A 45 9.48 -7.71 5.49
C PHE A 45 9.52 -7.71 7.02
N TYR A 46 9.12 -8.79 7.68
CA TYR A 46 9.31 -8.94 9.12
C TYR A 46 10.80 -8.88 9.50
N ASN A 47 11.65 -9.60 8.77
CA ASN A 47 13.10 -9.60 8.99
C ASN A 47 13.76 -8.24 8.71
N PHE A 48 13.17 -7.44 7.81
CA PHE A 48 13.56 -6.05 7.57
C PHE A 48 13.10 -5.08 8.67
N GLY A 49 12.27 -5.53 9.62
CA GLY A 49 11.82 -4.76 10.76
C GLY A 49 10.43 -4.15 10.61
N ALA A 50 9.59 -4.64 9.67
CA ALA A 50 8.19 -4.24 9.61
C ALA A 50 7.47 -4.54 10.93
N CYS A 51 6.58 -3.64 11.35
CA CYS A 51 5.74 -3.87 12.52
C CYS A 51 4.75 -5.00 12.22
N ALA A 52 4.52 -5.90 13.18
CA ALA A 52 3.53 -6.98 13.03
C ALA A 52 2.13 -6.46 12.65
N SER A 53 1.75 -5.28 13.15
CA SER A 53 0.49 -4.60 12.80
C SER A 53 0.42 -4.11 11.35
N ALA A 54 1.56 -3.93 10.67
CA ALA A 54 1.61 -3.62 9.24
C ALA A 54 1.47 -4.91 8.41
N LEU A 55 2.04 -6.02 8.87
CA LEU A 55 2.00 -7.31 8.19
C LEU A 55 0.66 -8.05 8.35
N PHE A 56 0.00 -7.93 9.51
CA PHE A 56 -1.25 -8.63 9.85
C PHE A 56 -2.34 -7.65 10.28
N PRO A 57 -2.90 -6.88 9.34
CA PRO A 57 -3.94 -5.93 9.70
C PRO A 57 -5.31 -6.59 9.91
N ALA A 58 -6.02 -6.11 10.93
CA ALA A 58 -7.39 -6.53 11.20
C ALA A 58 -8.31 -6.20 10.00
N GLY A 59 -9.03 -7.20 9.50
CA GLY A 59 -10.01 -7.05 8.41
C GLY A 59 -9.49 -7.32 7.00
N LEU A 60 -8.24 -7.76 6.83
CA LEU A 60 -7.82 -8.37 5.57
C LEU A 60 -8.28 -9.83 5.49
N VAL A 61 -8.49 -10.25 4.24
CA VAL A 61 -9.06 -11.51 3.77
C VAL A 61 -8.82 -12.69 4.73
N GLN A 62 -9.92 -13.37 5.04
CA GLN A 62 -10.10 -14.30 6.13
C GLN A 62 -9.10 -15.49 6.15
N HIS A 63 -8.64 -15.80 7.36
CA HIS A 63 -8.26 -17.12 7.89
C HIS A 63 -7.09 -17.91 7.29
N GLU A 64 -6.72 -17.75 6.02
CA GLU A 64 -5.60 -18.49 5.40
C GLU A 64 -4.22 -17.85 5.70
N PHE A 65 -4.18 -16.54 6.00
CA PHE A 65 -2.93 -15.80 6.24
C PHE A 65 -2.43 -15.85 7.69
N MET A 66 -3.25 -16.28 8.65
CA MET A 66 -2.91 -16.20 10.07
C MET A 66 -2.44 -17.51 10.69
N SER A 67 -2.85 -18.67 10.17
CA SER A 67 -2.69 -19.95 10.88
C SER A 67 -1.25 -20.49 10.88
N GLU A 68 -0.48 -20.29 9.81
CA GLU A 68 0.90 -20.80 9.73
C GLU A 68 1.95 -19.74 10.00
N ILE A 69 1.64 -18.48 9.70
CA ILE A 69 2.59 -17.36 9.76
C ILE A 69 2.89 -16.97 11.22
N LEU A 70 1.99 -17.20 12.17
CA LEU A 70 2.18 -16.88 13.60
C LEU A 70 3.24 -17.74 14.34
N LYS A 71 3.93 -18.67 13.66
CA LYS A 71 5.11 -19.36 14.22
C LYS A 71 6.38 -18.52 14.12
N PHE A 72 6.29 -17.20 14.26
CA PHE A 72 7.47 -16.37 14.36
C PHE A 72 8.12 -16.58 15.73
N PRO A 73 9.41 -16.91 15.82
CA PRO A 73 10.13 -16.71 17.06
C PRO A 73 10.13 -15.20 17.34
N GLU A 74 9.42 -14.78 18.39
CA GLU A 74 9.58 -13.45 18.97
C GLU A 74 11.05 -13.31 19.39
N TYR A 75 11.86 -12.70 18.53
CA TYR A 75 13.16 -12.22 18.98
C TYR A 75 12.90 -10.95 19.78
N PRO A 76 13.31 -10.88 21.07
CA PRO A 76 13.23 -9.64 21.82
C PRO A 76 13.99 -8.58 21.04
N LEU A 77 13.31 -7.50 20.62
CA LEU A 77 14.02 -6.26 20.33
C LEU A 77 14.78 -5.95 21.61
N HIS A 78 16.12 -5.98 21.54
CA HIS A 78 16.93 -5.40 22.59
C HIS A 78 16.52 -3.93 22.72
N THR A 79 15.69 -3.63 23.73
CA THR A 79 15.59 -2.30 24.31
C THR A 79 16.91 -2.03 25.01
N ALA A 80 17.97 -1.82 24.23
CA ALA A 80 19.16 -1.18 24.75
C ALA A 80 18.78 0.28 24.95
N ASP A 81 18.76 0.67 26.21
CA ASP A 81 18.62 2.04 26.68
C ASP A 81 19.84 2.83 26.19
N ILE A 82 19.82 3.28 24.92
CA ILE A 82 20.94 3.99 24.29
C ILE A 82 20.66 5.48 24.35
N LYS A 83 21.39 6.13 25.25
CA LYS A 83 21.60 7.58 25.27
C LYS A 83 21.98 8.05 23.87
N ASN A 84 21.33 9.12 23.41
CA ASN A 84 21.58 9.81 22.14
C ASN A 84 23.07 10.10 21.90
N GLU A 85 23.74 9.20 21.18
CA GLU A 85 24.96 9.47 20.44
C GLU A 85 24.70 9.04 18.99
N VAL A 86 24.74 10.00 18.06
CA VAL A 86 24.48 9.76 16.63
C VAL A 86 25.69 9.03 16.05
N PHE A 87 25.60 7.70 15.94
CA PHE A 87 26.65 6.87 15.38
C PHE A 87 26.58 6.81 13.84
N PRO A 88 27.72 6.82 13.11
CA PRO A 88 27.79 6.59 11.66
C PRO A 88 27.14 5.27 11.19
N GLU A 89 26.98 4.32 12.12
CA GLU A 89 26.43 2.97 11.89
C GLU A 89 24.95 2.96 11.48
N GLU A 90 24.15 3.93 11.95
CA GLU A 90 22.72 4.04 11.60
C GLU A 90 22.51 4.40 10.12
N ALA A 91 23.38 5.26 9.57
CA ALA A 91 23.32 5.66 8.18
C ALA A 91 23.69 4.49 7.25
N HIS A 92 24.70 3.70 7.62
CA HIS A 92 25.06 2.48 6.91
C HIS A 92 23.95 1.42 6.96
N PHE A 93 23.32 1.23 8.12
CA PHE A 93 22.18 0.32 8.26
C PHE A 93 20.98 0.76 7.41
N GLN A 94 20.64 2.05 7.42
CA GLN A 94 19.54 2.58 6.59
C GLN A 94 19.83 2.42 5.10
N LEU A 95 21.06 2.69 4.65
CA LEU A 95 21.44 2.49 3.25
C LEU A 95 21.34 1.01 2.86
N SER A 96 21.83 0.10 3.72
CA SER A 96 21.71 -1.35 3.52
C SER A 96 20.25 -1.79 3.44
N LEU A 97 19.38 -1.27 4.30
CA LEU A 97 17.95 -1.60 4.32
C LEU A 97 17.24 -1.15 3.04
N VAL A 98 17.54 0.07 2.57
CA VAL A 98 17.00 0.59 1.30
C VAL A 98 17.41 -0.29 0.13
N THR A 99 18.67 -0.73 0.08
CA THR A 99 19.16 -1.67 -0.94
C THR A 99 18.43 -3.01 -0.85
N MET A 100 18.33 -3.61 0.33
CA MET A 100 17.64 -4.90 0.52
C MET A 100 16.15 -4.86 0.12
N LEU A 101 15.46 -3.76 0.43
CA LEU A 101 14.08 -3.54 -0.01
C LEU A 101 13.99 -3.41 -1.53
N GLY A 102 14.90 -2.63 -2.14
CA GLY A 102 14.96 -2.46 -3.59
C GLY A 102 15.22 -3.78 -4.32
N ASP A 103 16.19 -4.55 -3.85
CA ASP A 103 16.53 -5.87 -4.39
C ASP A 103 15.35 -6.84 -4.26
N THR A 104 14.65 -6.82 -3.12
CA THR A 104 13.43 -7.62 -2.93
C THR A 104 12.34 -7.23 -3.93
N PHE A 105 12.08 -5.94 -4.13
CA PHE A 105 11.07 -5.48 -5.10
C PHE A 105 11.45 -5.81 -6.54
N LYS A 106 12.72 -5.66 -6.91
CA LYS A 106 13.25 -6.00 -8.24
C LYS A 106 13.13 -7.50 -8.49
N PHE A 107 13.49 -8.34 -7.52
CA PHE A 107 13.37 -9.78 -7.65
C PHE A 107 11.91 -10.21 -7.83
N LEU A 108 10.99 -9.69 -7.01
CA LEU A 108 9.56 -9.97 -7.18
C LEU A 108 9.04 -9.50 -8.53
N THR A 109 9.49 -8.34 -9.00
CA THR A 109 9.16 -7.84 -10.35
C THR A 109 9.65 -8.80 -11.42
N LEU A 110 10.87 -9.31 -11.29
CA LEU A 110 11.42 -10.33 -12.20
C LEU A 110 10.55 -11.59 -12.20
N CYS A 111 10.18 -12.13 -11.04
CA CYS A 111 9.31 -13.31 -10.94
C CYS A 111 7.99 -13.09 -11.70
N VAL A 112 7.29 -11.98 -11.45
CA VAL A 112 5.98 -11.67 -12.07
C VAL A 112 6.09 -11.46 -13.58
N THR A 113 7.13 -10.77 -14.04
CA THR A 113 7.31 -10.46 -15.47
C THR A 113 7.77 -11.67 -16.28
N SER A 114 8.54 -12.55 -15.65
CA SER A 114 9.10 -13.75 -16.26
C SER A 114 8.08 -14.88 -16.36
N HIS A 115 7.20 -14.97 -15.36
CA HIS A 115 6.13 -15.97 -15.27
C HIS A 115 4.80 -15.25 -15.07
N PRO A 116 4.19 -14.74 -16.16
CA PRO A 116 2.82 -14.28 -16.13
C PRO A 116 1.96 -15.40 -15.53
N HIS A 117 1.15 -15.08 -14.53
CA HIS A 117 0.33 -16.04 -13.75
C HIS A 117 1.05 -16.86 -12.65
N CYS A 118 2.30 -16.53 -12.28
CA CYS A 118 2.94 -17.12 -11.09
C CYS A 118 2.12 -16.93 -9.80
N TYR A 119 1.32 -15.86 -9.74
CA TYR A 119 0.37 -15.61 -8.67
C TYR A 119 -1.07 -15.65 -9.20
N PRO A 120 -1.98 -16.41 -8.56
CA PRO A 120 -3.41 -16.29 -8.83
C PRO A 120 -3.92 -14.93 -8.34
N ASP A 121 -5.01 -14.43 -8.93
CA ASP A 121 -5.58 -13.12 -8.62
C ASP A 121 -5.72 -12.83 -7.12
N ARG A 122 -6.14 -13.83 -6.32
CA ARG A 122 -6.26 -13.69 -4.86
C ARG A 122 -4.92 -13.37 -4.18
N GLN A 123 -3.83 -14.01 -4.61
CA GLN A 123 -2.49 -13.72 -4.10
C GLN A 123 -1.98 -12.37 -4.59
N CYS A 124 -2.26 -11.98 -5.84
CA CYS A 124 -1.96 -10.63 -6.33
C CYS A 124 -2.62 -9.55 -5.46
N LEU A 125 -3.91 -9.71 -5.14
CA LEU A 125 -4.63 -8.78 -4.26
C LEU A 125 -4.01 -8.68 -2.86
N ALA A 126 -3.62 -9.83 -2.29
CA ALA A 126 -2.96 -9.89 -0.99
C ALA A 126 -1.58 -9.20 -1.01
N LEU A 127 -0.76 -9.48 -2.04
CA LEU A 127 0.54 -8.84 -2.23
C LEU A 127 0.41 -7.33 -2.40
N LEU A 128 -0.49 -6.86 -3.28
CA LEU A 128 -0.76 -5.42 -3.47
C LEU A 128 -1.12 -4.74 -2.14
N THR A 129 -1.95 -5.40 -1.33
CA THR A 129 -2.37 -4.86 -0.04
C THR A 129 -1.24 -4.85 1.00
N LEU A 130 -0.46 -5.95 1.08
CA LEU A 130 0.72 -6.05 1.95
C LEU A 130 1.76 -4.98 1.60
N LEU A 131 2.06 -4.81 0.31
CA LEU A 131 3.00 -3.81 -0.18
C LEU A 131 2.54 -2.39 0.14
N CYS A 132 1.24 -2.09 -0.01
CA CYS A 132 0.68 -0.82 0.43
C CYS A 132 0.80 -0.62 1.94
N ARG A 133 0.61 -1.67 2.75
CA ARG A 133 0.80 -1.59 4.22
C ARG A 133 2.25 -1.34 4.61
N VAL A 134 3.17 -2.11 4.05
CA VAL A 134 4.61 -1.97 4.27
C VAL A 134 5.08 -0.58 3.90
N SER A 135 4.54 0.00 2.82
CA SER A 135 4.86 1.38 2.42
C SER A 135 4.52 2.45 3.46
N LEU A 136 3.55 2.16 4.33
CA LEU A 136 3.11 3.06 5.39
C LEU A 136 3.85 2.81 6.71
N ASP A 137 4.55 1.68 6.83
CA ASP A 137 5.28 1.30 8.03
C ASP A 137 6.42 2.30 8.29
N LYS A 138 6.47 2.86 9.50
CA LYS A 138 7.46 3.86 9.88
C LYS A 138 8.91 3.36 9.78
N ASN A 139 9.14 2.07 9.93
CA ASN A 139 10.47 1.45 9.86
C ASN A 139 10.92 1.27 8.41
N LEU A 140 9.98 1.17 7.46
CA LEU A 140 10.26 0.86 6.05
C LEU A 140 9.89 1.99 5.07
N ARG A 141 9.29 3.10 5.53
CA ARG A 141 8.77 4.19 4.68
C ARG A 141 9.80 4.83 3.75
N LYS A 142 11.10 4.72 4.04
CA LYS A 142 12.20 5.22 3.18
C LYS A 142 12.57 4.28 2.03
N GLN A 143 11.73 3.30 1.72
CA GLN A 143 11.91 2.34 0.63
C GLN A 143 12.11 3.00 -0.76
N PRO A 144 12.76 2.30 -1.70
CA PRO A 144 12.91 2.79 -3.07
C PRO A 144 11.55 2.80 -3.78
N LEU A 145 10.94 3.98 -3.82
CA LEU A 145 9.57 4.17 -4.31
C LEU A 145 9.39 3.66 -5.74
N MET A 146 10.34 3.91 -6.64
CA MET A 146 10.25 3.48 -8.04
C MET A 146 10.17 1.96 -8.20
N ASP A 147 11.01 1.22 -7.48
CA ASP A 147 11.01 -0.26 -7.54
C ASP A 147 9.68 -0.82 -7.00
N LEU A 148 9.14 -0.22 -5.93
CA LEU A 148 7.82 -0.58 -5.42
C LEU A 148 6.71 -0.28 -6.43
N GLN A 149 6.69 0.92 -7.03
CA GLN A 149 5.68 1.31 -8.01
C GLN A 149 5.69 0.39 -9.23
N GLN A 150 6.88 -0.04 -9.67
CA GLN A 150 7.03 -1.00 -10.75
C GLN A 150 6.46 -2.37 -10.37
N LEU A 151 6.75 -2.87 -9.16
CA LEU A 151 6.20 -4.13 -8.66
C LEU A 151 4.66 -4.08 -8.58
N LEU A 152 4.11 -3.00 -8.01
CA LEU A 152 2.67 -2.79 -7.94
C LEU A 152 2.04 -2.78 -9.33
N LEU A 153 2.69 -2.16 -10.31
CA LEU A 153 2.22 -2.11 -11.68
C LEU A 153 2.15 -3.51 -12.31
N VAL A 154 3.22 -4.29 -12.24
CA VAL A 154 3.24 -5.63 -12.87
C VAL A 154 2.25 -6.59 -12.21
N LEU A 155 2.07 -6.49 -10.88
CA LEU A 155 1.03 -7.25 -10.16
C LEU A 155 -0.37 -6.84 -10.60
N LEU A 156 -0.62 -5.53 -10.77
CA LEU A 156 -1.91 -5.00 -11.21
C LEU A 156 -2.27 -5.44 -12.63
N GLU A 157 -1.31 -5.37 -13.56
CA GLU A 157 -1.49 -5.83 -14.94
C GLU A 157 -1.63 -7.35 -15.03
N GLY A 158 -1.05 -8.10 -14.09
CA GLY A 158 -1.14 -9.56 -14.01
C GLY A 158 -2.52 -10.12 -13.60
N ILE A 159 -3.42 -9.30 -13.05
CA ILE A 159 -4.76 -9.74 -12.62
C ILE A 159 -5.61 -10.16 -13.83
N GLN A 160 -6.18 -11.36 -13.82
CA GLN A 160 -7.01 -11.84 -14.93
C GLN A 160 -8.43 -11.29 -14.85
N GLY A 161 -9.09 -11.44 -13.70
CA GLY A 161 -10.48 -11.01 -13.46
C GLY A 161 -10.61 -9.53 -13.07
N TRP A 162 -9.93 -8.61 -13.77
CA TRP A 162 -9.76 -7.22 -13.32
C TRP A 162 -11.06 -6.52 -12.89
N GLN A 163 -12.13 -6.62 -13.68
CA GLN A 163 -13.40 -5.94 -13.38
C GLN A 163 -14.04 -6.43 -12.07
N GLU A 164 -13.92 -7.73 -11.78
CA GLU A 164 -14.45 -8.34 -10.56
C GLU A 164 -13.53 -8.08 -9.35
N LYS A 165 -12.22 -7.99 -9.60
CA LYS A 165 -11.19 -7.87 -8.58
C LYS A 165 -10.93 -6.43 -8.14
N LEU A 166 -11.19 -5.44 -8.99
CA LEU A 166 -11.02 -4.02 -8.65
C LEU A 166 -11.81 -3.61 -7.38
N PRO A 167 -13.12 -3.93 -7.23
CA PRO A 167 -13.86 -3.59 -6.02
C PRO A 167 -13.37 -4.36 -4.78
N GLU A 168 -12.89 -5.59 -4.95
CA GLU A 168 -12.29 -6.40 -3.88
C GLU A 168 -10.96 -5.79 -3.39
N LEU A 169 -10.12 -5.34 -4.33
CA LEU A 169 -8.88 -4.63 -4.03
C LEU A 169 -9.18 -3.33 -3.29
N CYS A 170 -10.12 -2.52 -3.77
CA CYS A 170 -10.43 -1.25 -3.13
C CYS A 170 -10.96 -1.44 -1.70
N ARG A 171 -11.82 -2.45 -1.47
CA ARG A 171 -12.27 -2.81 -0.12
C ARG A 171 -11.11 -3.21 0.78
N SER A 172 -10.20 -4.05 0.29
CA SER A 172 -9.01 -4.47 1.05
C SER A 172 -8.12 -3.26 1.39
N LEU A 173 -7.87 -2.39 0.40
CA LEU A 173 -7.07 -1.18 0.58
C LEU A 173 -7.74 -0.16 1.51
N CYS A 174 -9.06 -0.15 1.69
CA CYS A 174 -9.72 0.68 2.70
C CYS A 174 -9.31 0.36 4.13
N HIS A 175 -8.77 -0.83 4.40
CA HIS A 175 -8.30 -1.24 5.73
C HIS A 175 -6.82 -0.95 5.96
N VAL A 176 -6.11 -0.32 5.02
CA VAL A 176 -4.67 -0.07 5.15
C VAL A 176 -4.33 1.01 6.17
N SER A 177 -5.22 1.99 6.36
CA SER A 177 -5.06 3.09 7.31
C SER A 177 -6.41 3.74 7.60
N GLN A 178 -6.54 4.40 8.75
CA GLN A 178 -7.65 5.31 9.04
C GLN A 178 -7.26 6.78 8.78
N HIS A 179 -5.96 7.08 8.74
CA HIS A 179 -5.44 8.43 8.61
C HIS A 179 -5.44 8.90 7.15
N HIS A 180 -6.03 10.06 6.88
CA HIS A 180 -6.26 10.58 5.51
C HIS A 180 -4.98 10.82 4.73
N HIS A 181 -3.88 11.27 5.36
CA HIS A 181 -2.60 11.43 4.67
C HIS A 181 -2.04 10.11 4.12
N ASN A 182 -2.21 9.01 4.87
CA ASN A 182 -1.75 7.70 4.44
C ASN A 182 -2.60 7.18 3.26
N LEU A 183 -3.91 7.45 3.28
CA LEU A 183 -4.80 7.08 2.18
C LEU A 183 -4.41 7.80 0.89
N VAL A 184 -4.11 9.10 0.95
CA VAL A 184 -3.57 9.85 -0.20
C VAL A 184 -2.23 9.26 -0.65
N ALA A 185 -1.34 8.92 0.28
CA ALA A 185 -0.06 8.30 -0.05
C ALA A 185 -0.23 6.96 -0.79
N VAL A 186 -1.17 6.12 -0.37
CA VAL A 186 -1.48 4.84 -1.03
C VAL A 186 -1.99 5.05 -2.46
N VAL A 187 -2.88 6.02 -2.71
CA VAL A 187 -3.31 6.33 -4.08
C VAL A 187 -2.13 6.73 -4.97
N ARG A 188 -1.14 7.46 -4.42
CA ARG A 188 0.06 7.90 -5.15
C ARG A 188 1.06 6.77 -5.42
N LEU A 189 0.96 5.62 -4.76
CA LEU A 189 1.79 4.46 -5.07
C LEU A 189 1.45 3.86 -6.44
N PHE A 190 0.24 4.05 -6.94
CA PHE A 190 -0.15 3.49 -8.22
C PHE A 190 0.16 4.47 -9.36
N PRO A 191 0.95 4.08 -10.37
CA PRO A 191 1.12 4.89 -11.58
C PRO A 191 -0.19 5.05 -12.36
N ASP A 192 -0.37 6.17 -13.05
CA ASP A 192 -1.49 6.42 -13.98
C ASP A 192 -1.13 6.13 -15.45
N ALA A 193 0.04 5.53 -15.68
CA ALA A 193 0.52 5.17 -17.01
C ALA A 193 -0.41 4.15 -17.73
N THR A 194 -1.07 3.27 -16.98
CA THR A 194 -1.96 2.23 -17.54
C THR A 194 -3.43 2.47 -17.25
N THR A 195 -4.30 1.89 -18.07
CA THR A 195 -5.76 1.96 -17.89
C THR A 195 -6.18 1.40 -16.53
N ARG A 196 -5.61 0.25 -16.12
CA ARG A 196 -5.91 -0.36 -14.81
C ARG A 196 -5.41 0.51 -13.65
N GLY A 197 -4.23 1.11 -13.79
CA GLY A 197 -3.70 2.07 -12.82
C GLY A 197 -4.64 3.27 -12.63
N ARG A 198 -5.12 3.87 -13.74
CA ARG A 198 -6.10 4.96 -13.69
C ARG A 198 -7.43 4.53 -13.06
N GLN A 199 -7.97 3.38 -13.46
CA GLN A 199 -9.20 2.82 -12.90
C GLN A 199 -9.08 2.59 -11.40
N LEU A 200 -7.98 1.94 -10.96
CA LEU A 200 -7.71 1.73 -9.54
C LEU A 200 -7.65 3.04 -8.77
N ARG A 201 -6.86 4.02 -9.25
CA ARG A 201 -6.71 5.31 -8.57
C ARG A 201 -8.03 6.05 -8.43
N ARG A 202 -8.85 6.09 -9.49
CA ARG A 202 -10.18 6.72 -9.48
C ARG A 202 -11.10 6.03 -8.46
N SER A 203 -11.29 4.72 -8.60
CA SER A 203 -12.19 3.95 -7.73
C SER A 203 -11.72 3.97 -6.27
N LEU A 204 -10.43 3.77 -6.03
CA LEU A 204 -9.85 3.79 -4.68
C LEU A 204 -9.99 5.15 -4.01
N SER A 205 -9.80 6.24 -4.77
CA SER A 205 -9.97 7.59 -4.24
C SER A 205 -11.41 7.84 -3.80
N LEU A 206 -12.40 7.38 -4.58
CA LEU A 206 -13.81 7.49 -4.21
C LEU A 206 -14.13 6.66 -2.96
N TYR A 207 -13.61 5.44 -2.86
CA TYR A 207 -13.70 4.60 -1.66
C TYR A 207 -13.12 5.30 -0.42
N PHE A 208 -11.96 5.95 -0.55
CA PHE A 208 -11.33 6.69 0.54
C PHE A 208 -12.12 7.94 0.94
N ILE A 209 -12.71 8.67 -0.02
CA ILE A 209 -13.63 9.77 0.28
C ILE A 209 -14.83 9.26 1.07
N MET A 210 -15.49 8.19 0.60
CA MET A 210 -16.62 7.57 1.30
C MET A 210 -16.23 7.11 2.70
N LYS A 211 -15.05 6.51 2.85
CA LYS A 211 -14.50 6.10 4.16
C LYS A 211 -14.39 7.28 5.11
N LEU A 212 -13.67 8.33 4.69
CA LEU A 212 -13.35 9.50 5.51
C LEU A 212 -14.59 10.31 5.87
N LEU A 213 -15.65 10.27 5.04
CA LEU A 213 -16.93 10.91 5.30
C LEU A 213 -17.93 10.02 6.06
N GLY A 214 -17.58 8.78 6.39
CA GLY A 214 -18.49 7.83 7.04
C GLY A 214 -19.69 7.43 6.16
N LYS A 215 -19.46 7.30 4.85
CA LYS A 215 -20.46 7.01 3.80
C LYS A 215 -20.20 5.70 3.06
N MET A 216 -19.53 4.73 3.68
CA MET A 216 -19.23 3.43 3.06
C MET A 216 -20.47 2.62 2.64
N GLN A 217 -21.64 2.92 3.17
CA GLN A 217 -22.92 2.36 2.71
C GLN A 217 -23.32 2.84 1.30
N MET A 218 -22.67 3.88 0.77
CA MET A 218 -22.91 4.43 -0.57
C MET A 218 -21.99 3.85 -1.65
N VAL A 219 -21.19 2.83 -1.32
CA VAL A 219 -20.29 2.18 -2.29
C VAL A 219 -21.10 1.64 -3.47
N PRO A 220 -20.73 1.98 -4.72
CA PRO A 220 -21.52 1.60 -5.88
C PRO A 220 -21.44 0.11 -6.18
N ASN A 221 -22.53 -0.42 -6.74
CA ASN A 221 -22.58 -1.77 -7.29
C ASN A 221 -21.93 -1.88 -8.68
N SER A 222 -21.77 -0.74 -9.37
CA SER A 222 -21.19 -0.63 -10.72
C SER A 222 -20.10 0.45 -10.72
N TRP A 223 -18.94 0.13 -11.29
CA TRP A 223 -17.77 1.02 -11.33
C TRP A 223 -17.63 1.77 -12.65
N GLN A 224 -18.77 2.11 -13.27
CA GLN A 224 -18.82 3.00 -14.43
C GLN A 224 -18.44 4.45 -14.04
N GLU A 225 -17.79 5.17 -14.95
CA GLU A 225 -17.22 6.48 -14.70
C GLU A 225 -18.30 7.52 -14.37
N GLU A 226 -19.42 7.51 -15.10
CA GLU A 226 -20.53 8.44 -14.89
C GLU A 226 -21.16 8.28 -13.50
N ILE A 227 -21.27 7.03 -13.03
CA ILE A 227 -21.79 6.72 -11.69
C ILE A 227 -20.81 7.22 -10.63
N GLN A 228 -19.51 6.99 -10.80
CA GLN A 228 -18.47 7.47 -9.87
C GLN A 228 -18.47 9.00 -9.77
N LEU A 229 -18.62 9.71 -10.90
CA LEU A 229 -18.69 11.17 -10.92
C LEU A 229 -19.96 11.70 -10.26
N GLN A 230 -21.12 11.09 -10.51
CA GLN A 230 -22.36 11.48 -9.83
C GLN A 230 -22.26 11.29 -8.32
N GLN A 231 -21.69 10.18 -7.86
CA GLN A 231 -21.47 9.94 -6.44
C GLN A 231 -20.49 10.95 -5.83
N LEU A 232 -19.43 11.32 -6.55
CA LEU A 232 -18.54 12.38 -6.11
C LEU A 232 -19.29 13.70 -5.94
N CYS A 233 -20.14 14.08 -6.90
CA CYS A 233 -20.97 15.28 -6.81
C CYS A 233 -21.83 15.30 -5.54
N ASP A 234 -22.40 14.16 -5.16
CA ASP A 234 -23.22 14.03 -3.94
C ASP A 234 -22.38 14.14 -2.65
N LEU A 235 -21.09 13.78 -2.71
CA LEU A 235 -20.16 13.81 -1.57
C LEU A 235 -19.45 15.16 -1.38
N LEU A 236 -19.22 15.93 -2.46
CA LEU A 236 -18.52 17.22 -2.43
C LEU A 236 -19.06 18.20 -1.37
N PRO A 237 -20.39 18.36 -1.17
CA PRO A 237 -20.92 19.25 -0.14
C PRO A 237 -20.49 18.88 1.29
N LEU A 238 -20.24 17.59 1.55
CA LEU A 238 -19.84 17.08 2.87
C LEU A 238 -18.36 17.35 3.18
N MET A 239 -17.55 17.62 2.15
CA MET A 239 -16.11 17.89 2.27
C MET A 239 -15.82 19.32 2.73
N LYS A 240 -16.84 20.18 2.88
CA LYS A 240 -16.67 21.56 3.37
C LYS A 240 -16.09 21.55 4.78
N PRO A 241 -15.10 22.41 5.10
CA PRO A 241 -14.47 22.43 6.42
C PRO A 241 -15.46 22.51 7.59
N ALA A 242 -16.54 23.29 7.45
CA ALA A 242 -17.59 23.39 8.48
C ALA A 242 -18.32 22.05 8.73
N CYS A 243 -18.61 21.29 7.69
CA CYS A 243 -19.25 19.97 7.80
C CYS A 243 -18.29 18.95 8.42
N LEU A 244 -17.02 18.97 8.00
CA LEU A 244 -15.98 18.10 8.53
C LEU A 244 -15.71 18.36 10.01
N LYS A 245 -15.60 19.63 10.42
CA LYS A 245 -15.46 20.02 11.82
C LYS A 245 -16.60 19.47 12.67
N GLN A 246 -17.85 19.60 12.20
CA GLN A 246 -19.01 19.04 12.91
C GLN A 246 -18.94 17.51 13.01
N ALA A 247 -18.44 16.82 12.00
CA ALA A 247 -18.27 15.38 12.01
C ALA A 247 -17.16 14.94 12.99
N LEU A 248 -16.00 15.62 12.99
CA LEU A 248 -14.90 15.38 13.91
C LEU A 248 -15.32 15.61 15.37
N GLN A 249 -16.03 16.70 15.65
CA GLN A 249 -16.58 16.99 16.98
C GLN A 249 -17.56 15.90 17.46
N LYS A 250 -18.37 15.33 16.56
CA LYS A 250 -19.26 14.22 16.90
C LYS A 250 -18.47 12.94 17.17
N ALA A 251 -17.44 12.66 16.39
CA ALA A 251 -16.57 11.50 16.58
C ALA A 251 -15.82 11.54 17.93
N GLN A 252 -15.30 12.71 18.32
CA GLN A 252 -14.66 12.92 19.62
C GLN A 252 -15.63 12.63 20.78
N LYS A 253 -16.84 13.18 20.74
CA LYS A 253 -17.88 12.95 21.76
C LYS A 253 -18.29 11.49 21.91
N LEU A 254 -18.14 10.67 20.86
CA LEU A 254 -18.45 9.24 20.89
C LEU A 254 -17.31 8.38 21.45
N GLN A 255 -16.09 8.93 21.56
CA GLN A 255 -14.89 8.23 22.06
C GLN A 255 -14.56 8.56 23.52
N GLU A 256 -15.19 9.57 24.12
CA GLU A 256 -14.97 9.94 25.52
C GLU A 256 -15.64 8.93 26.50
N GLU A 257 -14.87 7.92 26.93
CA GLU A 257 -14.96 7.34 28.29
C GLU A 257 -14.16 8.24 29.26
N PRO A 258 -14.52 8.32 30.56
CA PRO A 258 -14.10 9.42 31.43
C PRO A 258 -12.67 9.22 31.96
N ALA A 259 -11.64 9.51 31.17
CA ALA A 259 -10.29 9.66 31.70
C ALA A 259 -9.35 10.51 30.80
N LYS A 260 -9.06 11.72 31.32
CA LYS A 260 -7.85 12.56 31.18
C LYS A 260 -7.64 13.40 29.90
N ASP A 261 -7.89 14.71 30.06
CA ASP A 261 -7.02 15.86 29.71
C ASP A 261 -6.45 15.99 28.29
N GLN A 262 -7.08 15.43 27.26
CA GLN A 262 -6.79 15.75 25.86
C GLN A 262 -8.02 16.29 25.14
N GLN A 263 -8.58 17.39 25.64
CA GLN A 263 -9.49 18.20 24.82
C GLN A 263 -8.64 18.96 23.80
N GLU A 264 -8.63 18.50 22.56
CA GLU A 264 -8.12 19.27 21.41
C GLU A 264 -8.76 20.66 21.42
N THR A 265 -7.94 21.70 21.25
CA THR A 265 -8.46 23.06 21.30
C THR A 265 -9.40 23.31 20.10
N PRO A 266 -10.35 24.26 20.19
CA PRO A 266 -11.22 24.61 19.06
C PRO A 266 -10.44 24.95 17.78
N THR A 267 -9.23 25.48 17.95
CA THR A 267 -8.29 25.82 16.88
C THR A 267 -7.67 24.58 16.23
N ASP A 268 -7.37 23.53 16.98
CA ASP A 268 -6.80 22.29 16.44
C ASP A 268 -7.79 21.57 15.51
N LEU A 269 -9.07 21.54 15.91
CA LEU A 269 -10.16 21.00 15.11
C LEU A 269 -10.39 21.74 13.79
N ASP A 270 -10.21 23.06 13.78
CA ASP A 270 -10.29 23.85 12.55
C ASP A 270 -9.16 23.50 11.58
N HIS A 271 -7.93 23.35 12.09
CA HIS A 271 -6.79 22.93 11.28
C HIS A 271 -6.99 21.51 10.72
N GLU A 272 -7.40 20.56 11.56
CA GLU A 272 -7.66 19.18 11.13
C GLU A 272 -8.76 19.10 10.07
N ALA A 273 -9.86 19.86 10.25
CA ALA A 273 -10.91 19.95 9.23
C ALA A 273 -10.41 20.52 7.90
N CYS A 274 -9.52 21.52 7.94
CA CYS A 274 -8.89 22.08 6.76
C CYS A 274 -7.95 21.09 6.06
N TYR A 275 -7.10 20.36 6.79
CA TYR A 275 -6.22 19.33 6.23
C TYR A 275 -6.99 18.15 5.65
N LEU A 276 -8.05 17.71 6.34
CA LEU A 276 -8.94 16.69 5.84
C LEU A 276 -9.64 17.15 4.55
N CYS A 277 -10.16 18.38 4.52
CA CYS A 277 -10.76 18.98 3.33
C CYS A 277 -9.78 18.98 2.15
N TYR A 278 -8.54 19.44 2.37
CA TYR A 278 -7.51 19.44 1.35
C TYR A 278 -7.23 18.03 0.79
N ASN A 279 -7.04 17.04 1.67
CA ASN A 279 -6.77 15.67 1.23
C ASN A 279 -7.98 15.04 0.51
N LEU A 280 -9.20 15.34 0.95
CA LEU A 280 -10.42 14.93 0.26
C LEU A 280 -10.47 15.55 -1.15
N LEU A 281 -10.13 16.84 -1.31
CA LEU A 281 -10.07 17.49 -2.63
C LEU A 281 -8.99 16.90 -3.53
N VAL A 282 -7.83 16.53 -2.97
CA VAL A 282 -6.79 15.80 -3.71
C VAL A 282 -7.33 14.47 -4.24
N LEU A 283 -8.05 13.71 -3.41
CA LEU A 283 -8.69 12.45 -3.83
C LEU A 283 -9.77 12.72 -4.89
N ALA A 284 -10.61 13.74 -4.71
CA ALA A 284 -11.65 14.11 -5.66
C ALA A 284 -11.07 14.46 -7.03
N ASN A 285 -9.96 15.18 -7.07
CA ASN A 285 -9.24 15.49 -8.31
C ASN A 285 -8.75 14.21 -9.03
N VAL A 286 -8.32 13.20 -8.28
CA VAL A 286 -7.94 11.90 -8.86
C VAL A 286 -9.16 11.16 -9.44
N VAL A 287 -10.33 11.23 -8.79
CA VAL A 287 -11.58 10.63 -9.29
C VAL A 287 -12.00 11.25 -10.62
N VAL A 288 -11.98 12.58 -10.72
CA VAL A 288 -12.29 13.29 -11.98
C VAL A 288 -11.30 12.90 -13.08
N GLY A 289 -10.02 12.74 -12.71
CA GLY A 289 -8.96 12.39 -13.64
C GLY A 289 -8.62 13.56 -14.57
N THR A 290 -7.32 13.75 -14.82
CA THR A 290 -6.86 14.55 -15.95
C THR A 290 -6.46 13.55 -17.03
N GLU A 291 -7.30 13.34 -18.04
CA GLU A 291 -6.78 12.73 -19.26
C GLU A 291 -5.70 13.67 -19.82
N PRO A 292 -4.52 13.16 -20.22
CA PRO A 292 -3.65 13.96 -21.06
C PRO A 292 -4.46 14.33 -22.30
N ALA A 293 -4.55 15.63 -22.59
CA ALA A 293 -5.20 16.10 -23.81
C ALA A 293 -4.65 15.29 -24.99
N SER A 294 -5.53 14.58 -25.70
CA SER A 294 -5.15 13.90 -26.94
C SER A 294 -4.35 14.89 -27.79
N PRO A 295 -3.19 14.49 -28.37
CA PRO A 295 -2.53 15.33 -29.35
C PRO A 295 -3.56 15.57 -30.44
N ARG A 296 -4.05 16.81 -30.53
CA ARG A 296 -4.93 17.22 -31.62
C ARG A 296 -4.19 16.86 -32.90
N GLU A 297 -4.74 15.93 -33.68
CA GLU A 297 -4.33 15.70 -35.06
C GLU A 297 -4.40 17.06 -35.76
N GLN A 298 -3.23 17.60 -36.11
CA GLN A 298 -3.07 18.76 -36.99
C GLN A 298 -2.73 18.24 -38.38
#